data_AF-A0A3P3U2Y0-F1
#
_entry.id   AF-A0A3P3U2Y0-F1
#
_cell.length_a   1.000
_cell.length_b   1.000
_cell.length_c   1.000
_cell.angle_alpha   90.00
_cell.angle_beta   90.00
_cell.angle_gamma   90.00
#
_symmetry.space_group_name_H-M   'P 1'
#
loop_
_entity.id
_entity.type
_entity.pdbx_description
1 polymer ?
#
loop_
_entity_poly.entity_id
_entity_poly.type
_entity_poly.pdbx_seq_one_letter_code
_entity_poly.pdbx_strand_id
1 'polypeptide(L)'
;MYQVMLFLHIIGALALGFYLILPFVLGTLGKLSLAGQEGTVSAVKTLNRFAQFGLILQLLTGGYLIGQGNYSVPWMIVIVLLFLAIGALSGIMGKPLRLALEGIRQNKPIAAEEGKLRTLSALLSVSVLVISFFMVFSTII
;
A
#
# COMPACT_ATOMS: atom_id res chain seq x y z
N MET A 1 16.15 -14.16 18.08
CA MET A 1 15.36 -14.13 16.83
C MET A 1 14.21 -13.13 16.89
N TYR A 2 13.43 -13.09 17.98
CA TYR A 2 12.31 -12.14 18.16
C TYR A 2 12.63 -10.69 17.79
N GLN A 3 13.68 -10.09 18.36
CA GLN A 3 14.03 -8.68 18.10
C GLN A 3 14.34 -8.39 16.63
N VAL A 4 14.98 -9.33 15.94
CA VAL A 4 15.28 -9.21 14.51
C VAL A 4 13.98 -9.23 13.70
N MET A 5 13.07 -10.15 14.02
CA MET A 5 11.78 -10.25 13.33
C MET A 5 10.90 -9.02 13.60
N LEU A 6 10.90 -8.50 14.82
CA LEU A 6 10.20 -7.27 15.17
C LEU A 6 10.78 -6.06 14.41
N PHE A 7 12.11 -5.93 14.36
CA PHE A 7 12.76 -4.87 13.58
C PHE A 7 12.36 -4.94 12.11
N LEU A 8 12.46 -6.13 11.48
CA LEU A 8 12.06 -6.31 10.09
C LEU A 8 10.56 -6.05 9.86
N HIS A 9 9.71 -6.41 10.82
CA HIS A 9 8.28 -6.11 10.77
C HIS A 9 8.01 -4.60 10.75
N ILE A 10 8.73 -3.83 11.58
CA ILE A 10 8.66 -2.37 11.61
C ILE A 10 9.15 -1.78 10.29
N ILE A 11 10.27 -2.28 9.72
CA ILE A 11 10.74 -1.84 8.40
C ILE A 11 9.69 -2.11 7.32
N GLY A 12 9.02 -3.27 7.35
CA GLY A 12 7.89 -3.57 6.48
C GLY A 12 6.75 -2.56 6.63
N ALA A 13 6.36 -2.25 7.87
CA ALA A 13 5.32 -1.26 8.16
C ALA A 13 5.68 0.15 7.66
N LEU A 14 6.94 0.58 7.83
CA LEU A 14 7.43 1.85 7.32
C LEU A 14 7.34 1.93 5.78
N ALA A 15 7.63 0.83 5.09
CA ALA A 15 7.48 0.76 3.63
C ALA A 15 6.02 0.93 3.18
N LEU A 16 5.04 0.48 3.97
CA LEU A 16 3.62 0.70 3.71
C LEU A 16 3.15 2.13 4.02
N GLY A 17 3.88 2.89 4.83
CA GLY A 17 3.52 4.25 5.23
C GLY A 17 3.30 5.20 4.05
N PHE A 18 3.98 4.96 2.92
CA PHE A 18 3.75 5.67 1.66
C PHE A 18 2.27 5.64 1.21
N TYR A 19 1.55 4.54 1.42
CA TYR A 19 0.15 4.45 1.03
C TYR A 19 -0.76 5.43 1.77
N LEU A 20 -0.37 5.86 2.97
CA LEU A 20 -1.17 6.82 3.75
C LEU A 20 -1.26 8.18 3.05
N ILE A 21 -0.18 8.63 2.42
CA ILE A 21 -0.11 9.93 1.74
C ILE A 21 -0.53 9.87 0.26
N LEU A 22 -0.62 8.67 -0.30
CA LEU A 22 -0.85 8.44 -1.72
C LEU A 22 -2.13 9.10 -2.29
N PRO A 23 -3.26 9.18 -1.56
CA PRO A 23 -4.47 9.87 -2.04
C PRO A 23 -4.25 11.35 -2.33
N PHE A 24 -3.40 12.02 -1.55
CA PHE A 24 -3.11 13.44 -1.71
C PHE A 24 -2.17 13.67 -2.89
N VAL A 25 -1.20 12.76 -3.08
CA VAL A 25 -0.29 12.79 -4.23
C VAL A 25 -1.06 12.57 -5.53
N LEU A 26 -1.83 11.49 -5.63
CA LEU A 26 -2.59 11.18 -6.85
C LEU A 26 -3.83 12.07 -7.04
N GLY A 27 -4.37 12.65 -5.97
CA GLY A 27 -5.48 13.60 -6.04
C GLY A 27 -5.11 14.95 -6.67
N THR A 28 -3.82 15.26 -6.80
CA THR A 28 -3.35 16.48 -7.48
C THR A 28 -2.82 16.23 -8.89
N LEU A 29 -2.81 14.98 -9.37
CA LEU A 29 -2.17 14.57 -10.63
C LEU A 29 -2.65 15.39 -11.83
N GLY A 30 -3.96 15.53 -12.04
CA GLY A 30 -4.52 16.29 -13.16
C GLY A 30 -4.21 17.79 -13.16
N LYS A 31 -3.68 18.34 -12.05
CA LYS A 31 -3.28 19.76 -11.94
C LYS A 31 -1.81 20.01 -12.31
N LEU A 32 -1.03 18.95 -12.48
CA LEU A 32 0.40 19.04 -12.77
C LEU A 32 0.65 19.24 -14.27
N SER A 33 1.81 19.82 -14.61
CA SER A 33 2.33 19.79 -15.98
C SER A 33 2.59 18.35 -16.44
N LEU A 34 2.71 18.12 -17.75
CA LEU A 34 3.00 16.77 -18.29
C LEU A 34 4.26 16.14 -17.66
N ALA A 35 5.33 16.92 -17.51
CA ALA A 35 6.54 16.47 -16.84
C ALA A 35 6.30 16.12 -15.35
N GLY A 36 5.50 16.92 -14.65
CA GLY A 36 5.11 16.66 -13.27
C GLY A 36 4.25 15.40 -13.11
N GLN A 37 3.33 15.17 -14.06
CA GLN A 37 2.53 13.94 -14.11
C GLN A 37 3.41 12.72 -14.35
N GLU A 38 4.33 12.77 -15.32
CA GLU A 38 5.22 11.66 -15.62
C GLU A 38 6.11 11.30 -14.42
N GLY A 39 6.74 12.31 -13.81
CA GLY A 39 7.59 12.13 -12.64
C GLY A 39 6.82 11.53 -11.45
N THR A 40 5.63 12.05 -11.19
CA THR A 40 4.76 11.56 -10.10
C THR A 40 4.33 10.11 -10.32
N VAL A 41 3.80 9.79 -11.51
CA VAL A 41 3.35 8.42 -11.80
C VAL A 41 4.52 7.43 -11.80
N SER A 42 5.68 7.83 -12.32
CA SER A 42 6.91 7.01 -12.29
C SER A 42 7.38 6.73 -10.86
N ALA A 43 7.41 7.77 -10.01
CA ALA A 43 7.78 7.63 -8.60
C ALA A 43 6.79 6.72 -7.85
N VAL A 44 5.49 6.95 -8.02
CA VAL A 44 4.43 6.13 -7.40
C VAL A 44 4.53 4.67 -7.85
N LYS A 45 4.81 4.41 -9.12
CA LYS A 45 5.00 3.04 -9.63
C LYS A 45 6.17 2.32 -8.94
N THR A 46 7.29 3.01 -8.74
CA THR A 46 8.45 2.46 -8.03
C THR A 46 8.16 2.24 -6.56
N LEU A 47 7.58 3.24 -5.89
CA LEU A 47 7.24 3.16 -4.47
C LEU A 47 6.17 2.09 -4.19
N ASN A 48 5.19 1.90 -5.08
CA ASN A 48 4.22 0.83 -4.98
C ASN A 48 4.89 -0.56 -5.01
N ARG A 49 5.90 -0.75 -5.88
CA ARG A 49 6.69 -2.00 -5.90
C ARG A 49 7.46 -2.20 -4.60
N PHE A 50 8.09 -1.14 -4.09
CA PHE A 50 8.82 -1.19 -2.83
C PHE A 50 7.91 -1.53 -1.65
N ALA A 51 6.74 -0.90 -1.57
CA ALA A 51 5.73 -1.18 -0.55
C ALA A 51 5.19 -2.61 -0.66
N GLN A 52 5.07 -3.19 -1.86
CA GLN A 52 4.71 -4.61 -2.03
C GLN A 52 5.77 -5.56 -1.45
N PHE A 53 7.06 -5.27 -1.62
CA PHE A 53 8.11 -6.06 -0.95
C PHE A 53 8.04 -5.88 0.57
N GLY A 54 7.77 -4.66 1.04
CA GLY A 54 7.50 -4.38 2.44
C GLY A 54 6.32 -5.18 3.00
N LEU A 55 5.22 -5.30 2.23
CA LEU A 55 4.05 -6.09 2.58
C LEU A 55 4.38 -7.57 2.75
N ILE A 56 5.17 -8.14 1.84
CA ILE A 56 5.63 -9.54 1.91
C ILE A 56 6.49 -9.73 3.16
N LEU A 57 7.45 -8.84 3.39
CA LEU A 57 8.30 -8.88 4.59
C LEU A 57 7.46 -8.82 5.86
N GLN A 58 6.46 -7.93 5.89
CA GLN A 58 5.60 -7.72 7.04
C GLN A 58 4.67 -8.92 7.30
N LEU A 59 4.17 -9.58 6.25
CA LEU A 59 3.38 -10.80 6.37
C LEU A 59 4.20 -11.96 6.95
N LEU A 60 5.43 -12.17 6.43
CA LEU A 60 6.31 -13.25 6.89
C LEU A 60 6.76 -13.04 8.35
N THR A 61 7.22 -11.84 8.67
CA THR A 61 7.64 -11.48 10.03
C THR A 61 6.46 -11.44 11.00
N GLY A 62 5.30 -10.95 10.57
CA GLY A 62 4.07 -10.95 11.34
C GLY A 62 3.59 -12.36 11.66
N GLY A 63 3.64 -13.27 10.68
CA GLY A 63 3.33 -14.69 10.90
C GLY A 63 4.22 -15.33 11.96
N TYR A 64 5.52 -15.03 11.96
CA TYR A 64 6.43 -15.46 13.04
C TYR A 64 6.03 -14.87 14.40
N LEU A 65 5.78 -13.55 14.47
CA LEU A 65 5.46 -12.85 15.72
C LEU A 65 4.13 -13.29 16.32
N ILE A 66 3.15 -13.63 15.49
CA ILE A 66 1.88 -14.23 15.93
C ILE A 66 2.14 -15.53 16.71
N GLY A 67 3.04 -16.38 16.22
CA GLY A 67 3.42 -17.62 16.90
C GLY A 67 4.20 -17.43 18.21
N GLN A 68 4.60 -16.21 18.55
CA GLN A 68 5.27 -15.87 19.81
C GLN A 68 4.35 -15.18 20.83
N GLY A 69 3.11 -14.87 20.44
CA GLY A 69 2.14 -14.16 21.28
C GLY A 69 0.83 -14.92 21.45
N ASN A 70 -0.02 -14.41 22.33
CA ASN A 70 -1.37 -14.94 22.54
C ASN A 70 -2.37 -14.00 21.86
N TYR A 71 -2.74 -14.31 20.62
CA TYR A 71 -3.71 -13.55 19.84
C TYR A 71 -5.00 -14.34 19.63
N SER A 72 -6.14 -13.65 19.58
CA SER A 72 -7.43 -14.29 19.31
C SER A 72 -7.49 -14.79 17.85
N VAL A 73 -8.15 -15.93 17.62
CA VAL A 73 -8.36 -16.45 16.26
C VAL A 73 -9.13 -15.46 15.37
N PRO A 74 -10.19 -14.78 15.85
CA PRO A 74 -10.85 -13.75 15.07
C PRO A 74 -9.92 -12.62 14.64
N TRP A 75 -9.07 -12.10 15.53
CA TRP A 75 -8.11 -11.04 15.20
C TRP A 75 -7.12 -11.51 14.11
N MET A 76 -6.59 -12.74 14.24
CA MET A 76 -5.66 -13.29 13.25
C MET A 76 -6.29 -13.36 11.85
N ILE A 77 -7.56 -13.78 11.76
CA ILE A 77 -8.29 -13.83 10.48
C ILE A 77 -8.42 -12.43 9.88
N VAL A 78 -8.83 -11.44 10.68
CA VAL A 78 -8.98 -10.05 10.22
C VAL A 78 -7.66 -9.50 9.68
N ILE A 79 -6.55 -9.71 10.39
CA ILE A 79 -5.22 -9.24 9.96
C ILE A 79 -4.79 -9.89 8.64
N VAL A 80 -4.96 -11.20 8.48
CA VAL A 80 -4.61 -11.88 7.23
C VAL A 80 -5.45 -11.36 6.07
N LEU A 81 -6.75 -11.17 6.26
CA LEU A 81 -7.62 -10.61 5.22
C LEU A 81 -7.23 -9.18 4.84
N LEU A 82 -6.83 -8.35 5.80
CA LEU A 82 -6.34 -7.00 5.52
C LEU A 82 -5.02 -7.00 4.74
N PHE A 83 -4.08 -7.90 5.06
CA PHE A 83 -2.86 -8.08 4.27
C PHE A 83 -3.18 -8.47 2.81
N LEU A 84 -4.08 -9.43 2.62
CA LEU A 84 -4.50 -9.86 1.28
C LEU A 84 -5.21 -8.74 0.52
N ALA A 85 -6.05 -7.95 1.18
CA ALA A 85 -6.71 -6.80 0.59
C ALA A 85 -5.70 -5.74 0.12
N ILE A 86 -4.71 -5.39 0.94
CA ILE A 86 -3.64 -4.45 0.57
C ILE A 86 -2.82 -5.01 -0.59
N GLY A 87 -2.49 -6.30 -0.57
CA GLY A 87 -1.78 -6.97 -1.65
C GLY A 87 -2.54 -6.94 -2.98
N ALA A 88 -3.84 -7.24 -2.94
CA ALA A 88 -4.71 -7.19 -4.11
C ALA A 88 -4.85 -5.75 -4.66
N LEU A 89 -5.16 -4.78 -3.80
CA LEU A 89 -5.34 -3.37 -4.20
C LEU A 89 -4.06 -2.77 -4.79
N SER A 90 -2.91 -3.00 -4.15
CA SER A 90 -1.61 -2.54 -4.66
C SER A 90 -1.22 -3.24 -5.96
N GLY A 91 -1.55 -4.52 -6.11
CA GLY A 91 -1.36 -5.29 -7.34
C GLY A 91 -2.20 -4.73 -8.50
N ILE A 92 -3.50 -4.51 -8.26
CA ILE A 92 -4.43 -3.94 -9.24
C ILE A 92 -3.98 -2.54 -9.68
N MET A 93 -3.44 -1.72 -8.77
CA MET A 93 -2.91 -0.38 -9.07
C MET A 93 -1.76 -0.38 -10.10
N GLY A 94 -1.03 -1.49 -10.27
CA GLY A 94 0.06 -1.57 -11.23
C GLY A 94 -0.36 -1.30 -12.68
N LYS A 95 -1.55 -1.78 -13.08
CA LYS A 95 -2.08 -1.58 -14.44
C LYS A 95 -2.41 -0.11 -14.75
N PRO A 96 -3.25 0.60 -13.98
CA PRO A 96 -3.55 2.01 -14.24
C PRO A 96 -2.31 2.90 -14.14
N LEU A 97 -1.34 2.60 -13.27
CA LEU A 97 -0.07 3.33 -13.23
C LEU A 97 0.71 3.21 -14.55
N ARG A 98 0.79 1.99 -15.10
CA ARG A 98 1.44 1.75 -16.39
C ARG A 98 0.73 2.49 -17.52
N LEU A 99 -0.60 2.37 -17.59
CA LEU A 99 -1.40 2.98 -18.66
C LEU A 99 -1.39 4.52 -18.58
N ALA A 100 -1.46 5.09 -17.37
CA ALA A 100 -1.32 6.53 -17.18
C ALA A 100 0.05 7.03 -17.68
N LEU A 101 1.14 6.33 -17.32
CA LEU A 101 2.49 6.70 -17.76
C LEU A 101 2.64 6.65 -19.29
N GLU A 102 2.11 5.61 -19.93
CA GLU A 102 2.08 5.49 -21.40
C GLU A 102 1.25 6.60 -22.05
N GLY A 103 0.10 6.93 -21.47
CA GLY A 103 -0.76 8.02 -21.94
C GLY A 103 -0.07 9.38 -21.87
N ILE A 104 0.56 9.71 -20.72
CA ILE A 104 1.30 10.96 -20.51
C ILE A 104 2.40 11.13 -21.57
N ARG A 105 3.21 10.08 -21.79
CA ARG A 105 4.32 10.09 -22.77
C ARG A 105 3.86 10.26 -24.21
N GLN A 106 2.64 9.83 -24.51
CA GLN A 106 2.01 9.99 -25.82
C GLN A 106 1.16 11.27 -25.93
N ASN A 107 1.18 12.13 -24.89
CA ASN A 107 0.33 13.31 -24.78
C ASN A 107 -1.17 12.99 -24.97
N LYS A 108 -1.61 11.85 -24.44
CA LYS A 108 -3.00 11.38 -24.49
C LYS A 108 -3.72 11.67 -23.17
N PRO A 109 -5.05 11.92 -23.20
CA PRO A 109 -5.83 12.06 -21.98
C PRO A 109 -5.75 10.83 -21.07
N ILE A 110 -5.56 11.04 -19.77
CA ILE A 110 -5.44 9.96 -18.75
C ILE A 110 -6.55 9.97 -17.70
N ALA A 111 -7.63 10.74 -17.91
CA ALA A 111 -8.68 10.95 -16.90
C ALA A 111 -9.28 9.64 -16.33
N ALA A 112 -9.44 8.62 -17.18
CA ALA A 112 -9.95 7.31 -16.76
C ALA A 112 -8.98 6.58 -15.80
N GLU A 113 -7.67 6.67 -16.05
CA GLU A 113 -6.67 6.04 -15.20
C GLU A 113 -6.44 6.87 -13.93
N GLU A 114 -6.46 8.20 -14.01
CA GLU A 114 -6.42 9.10 -12.85
C GLU A 114 -7.55 8.80 -11.85
N GLY A 115 -8.79 8.62 -12.32
CA GLY A 115 -9.93 8.28 -11.46
C GLY A 115 -9.75 6.95 -10.71
N LYS A 116 -9.21 5.93 -11.41
CA LYS A 116 -8.89 4.63 -10.79
C LYS A 116 -7.76 4.76 -9.77
N LEU A 117 -6.69 5.47 -10.13
CA LEU A 117 -5.54 5.72 -9.26
C LEU A 117 -5.95 6.42 -7.96
N ARG A 118 -6.80 7.44 -8.06
CA ARG A 118 -7.37 8.13 -6.89
C ARG A 118 -8.17 7.17 -6.00
N THR A 119 -9.06 6.37 -6.58
CA THR A 119 -9.88 5.42 -5.83
C THR A 119 -9.03 4.36 -5.13
N LEU A 120 -8.13 3.71 -5.87
CA LEU A 120 -7.25 2.67 -5.33
C LEU A 120 -6.32 3.22 -4.25
N SER A 121 -5.82 4.44 -4.41
CA SER A 121 -4.98 5.08 -3.39
C SER A 121 -5.74 5.34 -2.09
N ALA A 122 -6.99 5.79 -2.17
CA ALA A 122 -7.84 5.99 -1.00
C ALA A 122 -8.11 4.67 -0.28
N LEU A 123 -8.46 3.62 -1.04
CA LEU A 123 -8.70 2.28 -0.48
C LEU A 123 -7.43 1.71 0.19
N LEU A 124 -6.25 1.87 -0.42
CA LEU A 124 -4.98 1.46 0.18
C LEU A 124 -4.67 2.23 1.45
N SER A 125 -4.81 3.55 1.43
CA SER A 125 -4.60 4.41 2.61
C SER A 125 -5.49 3.98 3.77
N VAL A 126 -6.79 3.81 3.52
CA VAL A 126 -7.73 3.32 4.53
C VAL A 126 -7.37 1.91 5.02
N SER A 127 -7.03 0.99 4.11
CA SER A 127 -6.67 -0.39 4.48
C SER A 127 -5.42 -0.42 5.37
N VAL A 128 -4.40 0.39 5.05
CA VAL A 128 -3.18 0.52 5.86
C VAL A 128 -3.48 1.16 7.22
N LEU A 129 -4.38 2.13 7.28
CA LEU A 129 -4.80 2.73 8.56
C LEU A 129 -5.56 1.71 9.43
N VAL A 130 -6.49 0.96 8.85
CA VAL A 130 -7.28 -0.06 9.54
C VAL A 130 -6.40 -1.21 10.05
N ILE A 131 -5.49 -1.74 9.23
CA ILE A 131 -4.58 -2.79 9.70
C ILE A 131 -3.66 -2.27 10.81
N SER A 132 -3.16 -1.03 10.70
CA SER A 132 -2.32 -0.43 11.75
C SER A 132 -3.07 -0.28 13.06
N PHE A 133 -4.35 0.12 13.00
CA PHE A 133 -5.22 0.19 14.18
C PHE A 133 -5.35 -1.19 14.85
N PHE A 134 -5.69 -2.24 14.11
CA PHE A 134 -5.83 -3.57 14.68
C PHE A 134 -4.51 -4.15 15.20
N MET A 135 -3.37 -3.80 14.58
CA MET A 135 -2.06 -4.20 15.08
C MET A 135 -1.72 -3.57 16.43
N VAL A 136 -2.12 -2.31 16.66
CA VAL A 136 -1.92 -1.61 17.95
C VAL A 136 -2.93 -2.08 19.00
N PHE A 137 -4.19 -2.25 18.61
CA PHE A 137 -5.29 -2.61 19.51
C PHE A 137 -5.69 -4.08 19.34
N SER A 138 -4.73 -4.99 19.54
CA SER A 138 -4.89 -6.43 19.24
C SER A 138 -5.84 -7.19 20.16
N THR A 139 -6.35 -6.56 21.22
CA THR A 139 -7.25 -7.16 22.22
C THR A 139 -8.71 -6.78 22.04
N ILE A 140 -9.05 -5.96 21.04
CA ILE A 140 -10.42 -5.45 20.84
C ILE A 140 -11.39 -6.47 20.23
N ILE A 141 -10.88 -7.58 19.68
CA ILE A 141 -11.64 -8.68 19.08
C ILE A 141 -11.11 -10.03 19.58
#